data_AF-A0A3D5SUN6-F1
#
_entry.id   AF-A0A3D5SUN6-F1
#
_cell.length_a   1.000
_cell.length_b   1.000
_cell.length_c   1.000
_cell.angle_alpha   90.00
_cell.angle_beta   90.00
_cell.angle_gamma   90.00
#
_symmetry.space_group_name_H-M   'P 1'
#
loop_
_entity.id
_entity.type
_entity.pdbx_description
1 polymer ?
#
loop_
_entity_poly.entity_id
_entity_poly.type
_entity_poly.pdbx_seq_one_letter_code
_entity_poly.pdbx_strand_id
1 'polypeptide(L)'
;MDPQAIYQKTEKGREEFARRSHGLPARERSLLILVDGRRNRAQLLEAANHFGDAERFLTHLFEGGFIEPVTGAPPAAATSPDKDSGAAPKHLQNPWG
;
A
#
# COMPACT_ATOMS: atom_id res chain seq x y z
N MET A 1 10.91 5.77 10.68
CA MET A 1 9.78 6.03 9.77
C MET A 1 9.42 7.51 9.84
N ASP A 2 9.17 8.16 8.72
CA ASP A 2 8.77 9.57 8.69
C ASP A 2 7.27 9.72 9.08
N PRO A 3 6.91 10.67 9.97
CA PRO A 3 5.54 10.83 10.44
C PRO A 3 4.57 11.45 9.43
N GLN A 4 5.06 12.21 8.45
CA GLN A 4 4.27 12.88 7.41
C GLN A 4 4.25 12.09 6.09
N ALA A 5 5.18 11.16 5.90
CA ALA A 5 5.19 10.29 4.73
C ALA A 5 3.90 9.47 4.62
N ILE A 6 3.35 9.41 3.41
CA ILE A 6 2.27 8.50 3.02
C ILE A 6 2.87 7.12 2.77
N TYR A 7 2.18 6.06 3.19
CA TYR A 7 2.64 4.68 3.01
C TYR A 7 1.73 3.91 2.06
N GLN A 8 2.34 3.10 1.19
CA GLN A 8 1.67 2.19 0.27
C GLN A 8 2.13 0.75 0.47
N LYS A 9 1.33 -0.23 0.00
CA LYS A 9 1.74 -1.64 0.00
C LYS A 9 2.81 -1.89 -1.08
N THR A 10 3.90 -2.54 -0.67
CA THR A 10 4.87 -3.13 -1.61
C THR A 10 4.23 -4.30 -2.36
N GLU A 11 4.96 -4.89 -3.32
CA GLU A 11 4.53 -6.14 -3.95
C GLU A 11 4.33 -7.27 -2.92
N LYS A 12 5.27 -7.45 -1.99
CA LYS A 12 5.16 -8.40 -0.88
C LYS A 12 3.91 -8.16 -0.03
N GLY A 13 3.60 -6.90 0.26
CA GLY A 13 2.37 -6.50 0.95
C GLY A 13 1.10 -6.86 0.18
N ARG A 14 1.09 -6.70 -1.14
CA ARG A 14 -0.04 -7.07 -2.01
C ARG A 14 -0.22 -8.59 -2.09
N GLU A 15 0.88 -9.34 -2.20
CA GLU A 15 0.84 -10.80 -2.19
C GLU A 15 0.30 -11.35 -0.87
N GLU A 16 0.81 -10.83 0.25
CA GLU A 16 0.28 -11.17 1.57
C GLU A 16 -1.21 -10.86 1.59
N PHE A 17 -1.63 -9.62 1.28
CA PHE A 17 -3.03 -9.23 1.25
C PHE A 17 -3.90 -10.18 0.42
N ALA A 18 -3.44 -10.59 -0.76
CA ALA A 18 -4.20 -11.46 -1.65
C ALA A 18 -4.25 -12.93 -1.17
N ARG A 19 -3.13 -13.49 -0.68
CA ARG A 19 -2.97 -14.95 -0.55
C ARG A 19 -2.46 -15.46 0.80
N ARG A 20 -2.11 -14.58 1.75
CA ARG A 20 -1.49 -14.94 3.05
C ARG A 20 -0.16 -15.71 2.90
N SER A 21 0.62 -15.37 1.88
CA SER A 21 1.82 -16.14 1.51
C SER A 21 3.00 -15.95 2.47
N HIS A 22 3.02 -14.90 3.30
CA HIS A 22 4.20 -14.48 4.06
C HIS A 22 4.03 -14.65 5.58
N GLY A 23 2.94 -15.29 6.04
CA GLY A 23 2.75 -15.67 7.43
C GLY A 23 2.51 -14.50 8.39
N LEU A 24 2.02 -13.37 7.89
CA LEU A 24 1.81 -12.16 8.67
C LEU A 24 0.73 -12.37 9.75
N PRO A 25 1.03 -12.13 11.04
CA PRO A 25 0.05 -12.16 12.12
C PRO A 25 -1.24 -11.40 11.81
N ALA A 26 -2.36 -11.91 12.29
CA ALA A 26 -3.69 -11.38 11.94
C ALA A 26 -3.85 -9.88 12.21
N ARG A 27 -3.28 -9.36 13.31
CA ARG A 27 -3.35 -7.93 13.65
C ARG A 27 -2.54 -7.04 12.72
N GLU A 28 -1.31 -7.45 12.41
CA GLU A 28 -0.44 -6.74 11.47
C GLU A 28 -1.03 -6.77 10.06
N ARG A 29 -1.64 -7.91 9.67
CA ARG A 29 -2.40 -8.00 8.42
C ARG A 29 -3.60 -7.07 8.39
N SER A 30 -4.35 -6.95 9.49
CA SER A 30 -5.46 -5.99 9.59
C SER A 30 -4.98 -4.55 9.37
N LEU A 31 -3.82 -4.19 9.92
CA LEU A 31 -3.20 -2.89 9.63
C LEU A 31 -2.75 -2.78 8.17
N LEU A 32 -2.15 -3.83 7.60
CA LEU A 32 -1.75 -3.85 6.18
C LEU A 32 -2.95 -3.60 5.25
N ILE A 33 -4.14 -4.13 5.57
CA ILE A 33 -5.38 -3.88 4.81
C ILE A 33 -5.66 -2.37 4.72
N LEU A 34 -5.43 -1.63 5.81
CA LEU A 34 -5.62 -0.17 5.86
C LEU A 34 -4.62 0.59 4.97
N VAL A 35 -3.43 0.07 4.71
CA VAL A 35 -2.43 0.81 3.92
C VAL A 35 -2.83 0.91 2.45
N ASP A 36 -3.29 2.07 2.02
CA ASP A 36 -3.90 2.31 0.70
C ASP A 36 -3.11 3.30 -0.18
N GLY A 37 -1.96 3.79 0.29
CA GLY A 37 -1.20 4.82 -0.42
C GLY A 37 -1.77 6.22 -0.28
N ARG A 38 -2.67 6.46 0.69
CA ARG A 38 -3.29 7.78 0.93
C ARG A 38 -3.09 8.29 2.34
N ARG A 39 -2.79 7.41 3.28
CA ARG A 39 -2.62 7.75 4.70
C ARG A 39 -1.15 7.88 5.09
N ASN A 40 -0.87 8.91 5.87
CA ASN A 40 0.41 9.05 6.56
C ASN A 40 0.46 8.19 7.84
N ARG A 41 1.62 8.16 8.50
CA ARG A 41 1.82 7.38 9.74
C ARG A 41 0.78 7.74 10.80
N ALA A 42 0.56 9.02 11.09
CA ALA A 42 -0.38 9.44 12.14
C ALA A 42 -1.82 8.93 11.86
N GLN A 43 -2.28 9.07 10.62
CA GLN A 43 -3.61 8.61 10.19
C GLN A 43 -3.74 7.08 10.24
N LEU A 44 -2.68 6.34 9.94
CA LEU A 44 -2.67 4.88 10.05
C LEU A 44 -2.74 4.43 11.52
N LEU A 45 -2.01 5.09 12.41
CA LEU A 45 -2.02 4.79 13.86
C LEU A 45 -3.37 5.11 14.47
N GLU A 46 -3.95 6.26 14.13
CA GLU A 46 -5.29 6.64 14.56
C GLU A 46 -6.34 5.62 14.11
N ALA A 47 -6.33 5.27 12.81
CA ALA A 47 -7.25 4.27 12.24
C ALA A 47 -7.01 2.85 12.76
N ALA A 48 -5.90 2.59 13.45
CA ALA A 48 -5.53 1.30 14.01
C ALA A 48 -5.50 1.29 15.54
N ASN A 49 -5.91 2.38 16.19
CA ASN A 49 -5.82 2.55 17.65
C ASN A 49 -6.51 1.39 18.42
N HIS A 50 -7.62 0.88 17.88
CA HIS A 50 -8.33 -0.27 18.44
C HIS A 50 -7.61 -1.63 18.30
N PHE A 51 -6.53 -1.72 17.52
CA PHE A 51 -5.74 -2.95 17.38
C PHE A 51 -4.73 -3.14 18.52
N GLY A 52 -4.59 -2.17 19.42
CA GLY A 52 -3.61 -2.17 20.50
C GLY A 52 -2.31 -1.51 20.04
N ASP A 53 -1.23 -2.28 19.95
CA ASP A 53 0.11 -1.79 19.64
C ASP A 53 0.31 -1.48 18.14
N ALA A 54 -0.48 -0.53 17.63
CA ALA A 54 -0.48 -0.13 16.22
C ALA A 54 0.89 0.38 15.75
N GLU A 55 1.63 1.06 16.63
CA GLU A 55 2.97 1.57 16.35
C GLU A 55 3.94 0.43 16.03
N ARG A 56 3.94 -0.61 16.89
CA ARG A 56 4.76 -1.79 16.68
C ARG A 56 4.38 -2.51 15.40
N PHE A 57 3.09 -2.70 15.14
CA PHE A 57 2.63 -3.35 13.91
C PHE A 57 3.04 -2.58 12.67
N LEU A 58 2.92 -1.25 12.67
CA LEU A 58 3.30 -0.41 11.54
C LEU A 58 4.80 -0.49 11.27
N THR A 59 5.61 -0.47 12.33
CA THR A 59 7.06 -0.63 12.27
C THR A 59 7.43 -2.00 11.70
N HIS A 60 6.82 -3.09 12.19
CA HIS A 60 7.04 -4.43 11.67
C HIS A 60 6.67 -4.57 10.18
N LEU A 61 5.56 -3.96 9.74
CA LEU A 61 5.19 -3.97 8.32
C LEU A 61 6.22 -3.26 7.44
N PHE A 62 6.79 -2.16 7.93
CA PHE A 62 7.81 -1.40 7.22
C PHE A 62 9.15 -2.13 7.17
N GLU A 63 9.66 -2.57 8.32
CA GLU A 63 10.91 -3.33 8.41
C GLU A 63 10.81 -4.68 7.70
N GLY A 64 9.63 -5.30 7.72
CA GLY A 64 9.33 -6.54 7.00
C GLY A 64 9.14 -6.35 5.49
N GLY A 65 9.22 -5.13 4.97
CA GLY A 65 9.12 -4.81 3.54
C GLY A 65 7.72 -5.02 2.96
N PHE A 66 6.67 -4.97 3.78
CA PHE A 66 5.28 -5.07 3.33
C PHE A 66 4.70 -3.71 2.93
N ILE A 67 5.27 -2.63 3.46
CA ILE A 67 4.90 -1.25 3.13
C ILE A 67 6.14 -0.40 2.89
N GLU A 68 5.97 0.65 2.10
CA GLU A 68 7.02 1.60 1.76
C GLU A 68 6.47 3.03 1.72
N PRO A 69 7.29 4.06 1.98
CA PRO A 69 6.89 5.44 1.77
C PRO A 69 6.64 5.68 0.28
N VAL A 70 5.61 6.45 -0.04
CA VAL A 70 5.38 6.97 -1.38
C VAL A 70 6.47 8.01 -1.65
N THR A 71 7.49 7.66 -2.44
CA THR A 71 8.51 8.61 -2.87
C THR A 71 7.99 9.43 -4.04
N GLY A 72 7.35 10.55 -3.72
CA GLY A 72 6.87 11.56 -4.65
C GLY A 72 6.46 12.76 -3.80
N ALA A 73 6.87 13.96 -4.20
CA ALA A 73 6.65 15.22 -3.47
C ALA A 73 5.26 15.29 -2.83
N PRO A 74 5.12 15.90 -1.63
CA PRO A 74 3.84 15.98 -0.94
C PRO A 74 2.81 16.61 -1.88
N PRO A 75 1.65 15.98 -2.15
CA PRO A 75 0.60 16.68 -2.84
C PRO A 75 0.07 17.73 -1.87
N ALA A 76 0.46 18.98 -2.12
CA ALA A 76 -0.38 20.11 -1.76
C ALA A 76 -1.81 19.78 -2.21
N ALA A 77 -2.74 19.88 -1.27
CA ALA A 77 -4.14 19.57 -1.48
C ALA A 77 -4.70 20.25 -2.74
N ALA A 78 -5.25 19.46 -3.68
CA ALA A 78 -6.45 19.80 -4.46
C ALA A 78 -6.79 18.70 -5.49
N THR A 79 -8.02 18.19 -5.36
CA THR A 79 -8.98 17.84 -6.44
C THR A 79 -8.64 16.75 -7.48
N SER A 80 -9.52 15.73 -7.48
CA SER A 80 -9.85 14.64 -8.42
C SER A 80 -9.84 14.99 -9.93
N PRO A 81 -10.19 14.07 -10.87
CA PRO A 81 -10.43 12.61 -10.82
C PRO A 81 -9.64 11.81 -11.89
N ASP A 82 -9.82 10.49 -11.91
CA ASP A 82 -9.61 9.53 -13.01
C ASP A 82 -8.71 9.96 -14.18
N LYS A 83 -7.49 9.41 -14.20
CA LYS A 83 -6.78 9.13 -15.45
C LYS A 83 -6.80 7.64 -15.69
N ASP A 84 -7.79 7.25 -16.49
CA ASP A 84 -7.57 6.54 -17.75
C ASP A 84 -6.36 5.60 -17.71
N SER A 85 -6.61 4.35 -17.30
CA SER A 85 -5.75 3.25 -17.71
C SER A 85 -5.94 3.06 -19.22
N GLY A 86 -5.24 3.90 -19.99
CA GLY A 86 -4.95 3.68 -21.39
C GLY A 86 -4.13 2.41 -21.55
N ALA A 87 -4.82 1.27 -21.59
CA ALA A 87 -4.27 0.02 -22.08
C ALA A 87 -4.57 -0.08 -23.58
N ALA A 88 -3.59 0.31 -24.40
CA ALA A 88 -3.50 -0.07 -25.80
C ALA A 88 -2.11 -0.69 -26.04
N PRO A 89 -1.90 -1.56 -27.05
CA PRO A 89 -2.83 -2.05 -28.07
C PRO A 89 -2.91 -3.60 -28.11
N LYS A 90 -3.97 -4.15 -28.69
CA LYS A 90 -4.05 -5.57 -29.05
C LYS A 90 -4.51 -5.75 -30.50
N HIS A 91 -3.60 -5.61 -31.44
CA HIS A 91 -3.53 -6.51 -32.60
C HIS A 91 -2.21 -6.29 -33.34
N LEU A 92 -1.20 -7.10 -33.02
CA LEU A 92 -0.12 -7.35 -33.97
C LEU A 92 -0.46 -8.64 -34.70
N GLN A 93 -0.91 -8.42 -35.93
CA GLN A 93 -0.92 -9.32 -37.07
C GLN A 93 0.20 -10.37 -36.99
N ASN A 94 -0.14 -11.65 -37.19
CA ASN A 94 0.78 -12.64 -37.75
C ASN A 94 -0.02 -13.62 -38.62
N PRO A 95 0.22 -13.66 -39.95
CA PRO A 95 -0.32 -14.67 -40.85
C PRO A 95 0.76 -15.71 -41.17
N TRP A 96 0.61 -16.93 -40.66
CA TRP A 96 1.36 -18.13 -41.06
C TRP A 96 0.33 -19.28 -41.04
N GLY A 97 0.10 -20.10 -42.04
CA GLY A 97 0.50 -20.23 -43.44
C GLY A 97 -0.40 -21.32 -44.02
#